data_AF-A0A662AJY7-F1
#
_entry.id   AF-A0A662AJY7-F1
#
_cell.length_a   1.000
_cell.length_b   1.000
_cell.length_c   1.000
_cell.angle_alpha   90.00
_cell.angle_beta   90.00
_cell.angle_gamma   90.00
#
_symmetry.space_group_name_H-M   'P 1'
#
loop_
_entity.id
_entity.type
_entity.pdbx_description
1 polymer ?
#
loop_
_entity_poly.entity_id
_entity_poly.type
_entity_poly.pdbx_seq_one_letter_code
_entity_poly.pdbx_strand_id
1 'polypeptide(L)'
;MPKKTGHIINIASTAAFQAVPSFSSYAATKAYVLSFSEAIEYELKPFGINVTTICPGATQSEFATVAKANDKVFAKAPSSYDLALFTFNAYKKNKGTAIHGLINSIMVFGLRFTPRKMATKIAAIIMK
;
A
#
# COMPACT_ATOMS: atom_id res chain seq x y z
N MET A 1 20.51 -9.53 29.24
CA MET A 1 19.11 -9.21 28.89
C MET A 1 18.83 -9.75 27.49
N PRO A 2 17.72 -10.46 27.24
CA PRO A 2 17.41 -10.95 25.89
C PRO A 2 17.22 -9.75 24.93
N LYS A 3 17.83 -9.81 23.74
CA LYS A 3 17.67 -8.79 22.68
C LYS A 3 16.19 -8.77 22.25
N LYS A 4 15.48 -7.66 22.49
CA LYS A 4 14.09 -7.47 22.06
C LYS A 4 14.03 -7.12 20.57
N THR A 5 14.30 -8.09 19.70
CA THR A 5 14.10 -7.94 18.25
C THR A 5 12.66 -8.26 17.87
N GLY A 6 12.09 -7.56 16.89
CA GLY A 6 10.72 -7.78 16.45
C GLY A 6 10.47 -7.27 15.03
N HIS A 7 9.29 -7.55 14.50
CA HIS A 7 8.89 -7.08 13.17
C HIS A 7 7.42 -6.64 13.18
N ILE A 8 7.15 -5.44 12.68
CA ILE A 8 5.80 -4.91 12.49
C ILE A 8 5.47 -4.90 11.00
N ILE A 9 4.34 -5.48 10.61
CA ILE A 9 3.87 -5.42 9.22
C ILE A 9 2.60 -4.57 9.19
N ASN A 10 2.66 -3.45 8.48
CA ASN A 10 1.53 -2.55 8.30
C ASN A 10 0.99 -2.64 6.87
N ILE A 11 -0.34 -2.66 6.73
CA ILE A 11 -1.01 -2.78 5.42
C ILE A 11 -1.55 -1.40 4.99
N ALA A 12 -0.83 -0.75 4.08
CA ALA A 12 -1.22 0.48 3.43
C ALA A 12 -2.04 0.18 2.14
N SER A 13 -1.77 0.92 1.06
CA SER A 13 -2.37 0.74 -0.27
C SER A 13 -1.58 1.56 -1.29
N THR A 14 -1.66 1.21 -2.57
CA THR A 14 -1.29 2.13 -3.67
C THR A 14 -2.10 3.43 -3.66
N ALA A 15 -3.30 3.44 -3.05
CA ALA A 15 -4.08 4.64 -2.81
C ALA A 15 -3.42 5.64 -1.84
N ALA A 16 -2.41 5.21 -1.06
CA ALA A 16 -1.68 6.08 -0.14
C ALA A 16 -0.88 7.19 -0.86
N PHE A 17 -0.60 7.02 -2.16
CA PHE A 17 0.30 7.88 -2.92
C PHE A 17 -0.42 9.02 -3.67
N GLN A 18 -1.76 9.07 -3.64
CA GLN A 18 -2.54 10.10 -4.33
C GLN A 18 -3.92 10.30 -3.71
N ALA A 19 -4.55 11.43 -3.99
CA ALA A 19 -5.96 11.62 -3.66
C ALA A 19 -6.84 10.80 -4.62
N VAL A 20 -7.79 10.03 -4.06
CA VAL A 20 -8.68 9.15 -4.81
C VAL A 20 -10.14 9.58 -4.59
N PRO A 21 -10.78 10.27 -5.55
CA PRO A 21 -12.20 10.61 -5.46
C PRO A 21 -13.08 9.37 -5.25
N SER A 22 -14.21 9.54 -4.55
CA SER A 22 -15.09 8.46 -4.05
C SER A 22 -14.48 7.55 -2.97
N PHE A 23 -13.16 7.61 -2.75
CA PHE A 23 -12.43 6.85 -1.73
C PHE A 23 -11.54 7.78 -0.88
N SER A 24 -11.94 9.05 -0.69
CA SER A 24 -11.11 10.09 -0.08
C SER A 24 -10.66 9.72 1.34
N SER A 25 -11.58 9.29 2.21
CA SER A 25 -11.27 8.86 3.58
C SER A 25 -10.38 7.62 3.60
N TYR A 26 -10.61 6.66 2.70
CA TYR A 26 -9.78 5.48 2.58
C TYR A 26 -8.35 5.85 2.14
N ALA A 27 -8.19 6.66 1.09
CA ALA A 27 -6.89 7.10 0.62
C ALA A 27 -6.13 7.91 1.69
N ALA A 28 -6.82 8.80 2.41
CA ALA A 28 -6.23 9.58 3.50
C ALA A 28 -5.72 8.70 4.64
N THR A 29 -6.50 7.70 5.07
CA THR A 29 -6.05 6.76 6.12
C THR A 29 -4.90 5.89 5.66
N LYS A 30 -4.86 5.46 4.40
CA LYS A 30 -3.73 4.70 3.85
C LYS A 30 -2.47 5.55 3.68
N ALA A 31 -2.60 6.83 3.34
CA ALA A 31 -1.49 7.79 3.36
C ALA A 31 -0.92 7.98 4.77
N TYR A 32 -1.79 8.07 5.79
CA TYR A 32 -1.37 8.08 7.19
C TYR A 32 -0.59 6.81 7.54
N VAL A 33 -1.13 5.62 7.25
CA VAL A 33 -0.45 4.34 7.55
C VAL A 33 0.94 4.29 6.90
N LEU A 34 1.06 4.72 5.64
CA LEU A 34 2.35 4.77 4.95
C LEU A 34 3.35 5.69 5.67
N SER A 35 2.98 6.96 5.85
CA SER A 35 3.87 7.95 6.47
C SER A 35 4.22 7.60 7.92
N PHE A 36 3.26 7.08 8.68
CA PHE A 36 3.47 6.62 10.05
C PHE A 36 4.46 5.45 10.09
N SER A 37 4.28 4.47 9.21
CA SER A 37 5.12 3.27 9.20
C SER A 37 6.58 3.58 8.81
N GLU A 38 6.79 4.48 7.85
CA GLU A 38 8.13 4.94 7.47
C GLU A 38 8.83 5.68 8.62
N ALA A 39 8.09 6.51 9.38
CA ALA A 39 8.63 7.19 10.55
C ALA A 39 9.01 6.20 11.66
N ILE A 40 8.11 5.28 12.04
CA ILE A 40 8.41 4.34 13.11
C ILE A 40 9.45 3.29 12.71
N GLU A 41 9.62 2.97 11.43
CA GLU A 41 10.74 2.14 10.97
C GLU A 41 12.08 2.76 11.38
N TYR A 42 12.23 4.06 11.14
CA TYR A 42 13.43 4.80 11.48
C TYR A 42 13.63 4.89 13.00
N GLU A 43 12.57 5.25 13.73
CA GLU A 43 12.61 5.39 15.20
C GLU A 43 12.90 4.07 15.92
N LEU A 44 12.39 2.95 15.40
CA LEU A 44 12.48 1.65 16.03
C LEU A 44 13.76 0.86 15.65
N LYS A 45 14.48 1.31 14.62
CA LYS A 45 15.73 0.68 14.15
C LYS A 45 16.80 0.49 15.24
N PRO A 46 17.08 1.47 16.14
CA PRO A 46 18.05 1.27 17.23
C PRO A 46 17.67 0.17 18.22
N PHE A 47 16.38 -0.18 18.30
CA PHE A 47 15.87 -1.24 19.16
C PHE A 47 15.89 -2.62 18.48
N GLY A 48 16.33 -2.71 17.22
CA GLY A 48 16.32 -3.95 16.45
C GLY A 48 14.92 -4.42 16.06
N ILE A 49 13.97 -3.47 15.95
CA ILE A 49 12.61 -3.73 15.49
C ILE A 49 12.48 -3.20 14.06
N ASN A 50 12.16 -4.09 13.13
CA ASN A 50 11.92 -3.76 11.73
C ASN A 50 10.44 -3.44 11.50
N VAL A 51 10.17 -2.56 10.54
CA VAL A 51 8.81 -2.26 10.09
C VAL A 51 8.75 -2.45 8.58
N THR A 52 7.75 -3.19 8.11
CA THR A 52 7.48 -3.39 6.68
C THR A 52 6.07 -2.92 6.36
N THR A 53 5.98 -1.95 5.46
CA THR A 53 4.74 -1.38 4.96
C THR A 53 4.41 -2.01 3.62
N ILE A 54 3.32 -2.77 3.56
CA ILE A 54 2.83 -3.36 2.30
C ILE A 54 1.84 -2.41 1.65
N CYS A 55 2.10 -2.04 0.40
CA CYS A 55 1.25 -1.18 -0.41
C CYS A 55 0.60 -2.01 -1.54
N PRO A 56 -0.51 -2.71 -1.28
CA PRO A 56 -1.20 -3.48 -2.30
C PRO A 56 -1.92 -2.58 -3.31
N GLY A 57 -1.96 -3.03 -4.56
CA GLY A 57 -2.96 -2.58 -5.53
C GLY A 57 -4.29 -3.29 -5.31
N ALA A 58 -5.16 -3.26 -6.32
CA ALA A 58 -6.35 -4.11 -6.35
C ALA A 58 -5.96 -5.57 -6.06
N THR A 59 -6.75 -6.24 -5.24
CA THR A 59 -6.54 -7.61 -4.78
C THR A 59 -7.90 -8.31 -4.78
N GLN A 60 -7.97 -9.55 -5.27
CA GLN A 60 -9.19 -10.34 -5.20
C GLN A 60 -9.51 -10.70 -3.75
N SER A 61 -10.51 -10.01 -3.20
CA SER A 61 -11.05 -10.19 -1.85
C SER A 61 -12.46 -9.59 -1.79
N GLU A 62 -13.12 -9.73 -0.65
CA GLU A 62 -14.43 -9.12 -0.40
C GLU A 62 -14.39 -7.57 -0.30
N PHE A 63 -13.20 -6.96 -0.39
CA PHE A 63 -13.04 -5.51 -0.33
C PHE A 63 -13.87 -4.79 -1.40
N ALA A 64 -13.85 -5.27 -2.64
CA ALA A 64 -14.57 -4.62 -3.74
C ALA A 64 -16.09 -4.59 -3.47
N THR A 65 -16.63 -5.72 -3.00
CA THR A 65 -18.03 -5.88 -2.62
C THR A 65 -18.42 -4.96 -1.48
N VAL A 66 -17.64 -4.95 -0.38
CA VAL A 66 -17.93 -4.14 0.81
C VAL A 66 -17.77 -2.65 0.53
N ALA A 67 -16.74 -2.27 -0.22
CA ALA A 67 -16.45 -0.88 -0.55
C ALA A 67 -17.29 -0.36 -1.72
N LYS A 68 -18.16 -1.19 -2.32
CA LYS A 68 -18.94 -0.88 -3.54
C LYS A 68 -18.04 -0.29 -4.64
N ALA A 69 -16.85 -0.85 -4.78
CA ALA A 69 -15.85 -0.41 -5.74
C ALA A 69 -16.16 -0.94 -7.14
N ASN A 70 -15.63 -0.31 -8.19
CA ASN A 70 -15.83 -0.77 -9.56
C ASN A 70 -15.19 -2.16 -9.77
N ASP A 71 -16.02 -3.16 -10.05
CA ASP A 71 -15.62 -4.57 -10.21
C ASP A 71 -14.56 -4.79 -11.29
N LYS A 72 -14.48 -3.93 -12.33
CA LYS A 72 -13.54 -4.12 -13.44
C LYS A 72 -12.08 -4.07 -13.00
N VAL A 73 -11.76 -3.23 -12.01
CA VAL A 73 -10.39 -3.07 -11.50
C VAL A 73 -9.98 -4.27 -10.64
N PHE A 74 -10.93 -4.92 -9.96
CA PHE A 74 -10.69 -6.03 -9.05
C PHE A 74 -10.81 -7.41 -9.73
N ALA A 75 -11.54 -7.53 -10.84
CA ALA A 75 -11.77 -8.80 -11.53
C ALA A 75 -10.46 -9.49 -11.99
N LYS A 76 -9.48 -8.72 -12.45
CA LYS A 76 -8.17 -9.24 -12.90
C LYS A 76 -7.05 -9.05 -11.87
N ALA A 77 -7.40 -8.71 -10.63
CA ALA A 77 -6.41 -8.50 -9.59
C ALA A 77 -5.75 -9.82 -9.14
N PRO A 78 -4.52 -9.79 -8.62
CA PRO A 78 -3.91 -10.95 -7.96
C PRO A 78 -4.74 -11.45 -6.78
N SER A 79 -4.57 -12.71 -6.41
CA SER A 79 -5.29 -13.30 -5.28
C SER A 79 -4.77 -12.77 -3.93
N SER A 80 -5.61 -12.87 -2.89
CA SER A 80 -5.18 -12.58 -1.51
C SER A 80 -4.04 -13.50 -1.04
N TYR A 81 -3.97 -14.74 -1.58
CA TYR A 81 -2.86 -15.67 -1.32
C TYR A 81 -1.53 -15.16 -1.91
N ASP A 82 -1.56 -14.65 -3.15
CA ASP A 82 -0.36 -14.07 -3.78
C ASP A 82 0.13 -12.85 -2.99
N LEU A 83 -0.80 -12.01 -2.52
CA LEU A 83 -0.46 -10.87 -1.67
C LEU A 83 0.16 -11.32 -0.33
N ALA A 84 -0.34 -12.40 0.27
CA ALA A 84 0.22 -12.96 1.50
C ALA A 84 1.64 -13.49 1.28
N LEU A 85 1.88 -14.22 0.18
CA LEU A 85 3.22 -14.67 -0.21
C LEU A 85 4.18 -13.51 -0.47
N PHE A 86 3.71 -12.48 -1.17
CA PHE A 86 4.49 -11.26 -1.40
C PHE A 86 4.86 -10.58 -0.07
N THR A 87 3.89 -10.47 0.85
CA THR A 87 4.09 -9.88 2.18
C THR A 87 5.13 -10.65 2.97
N PHE A 88 5.03 -11.98 3.00
CA PHE A 88 6.00 -12.84 3.68
C PHE A 88 7.42 -12.70 3.10
N ASN A 89 7.54 -12.59 1.77
CA ASN A 89 8.82 -12.38 1.11
C ASN A 89 9.40 -10.98 1.36
N ALA A 90 8.56 -9.94 1.45
CA ALA A 90 8.97 -8.59 1.80
C ALA A 90 9.47 -8.51 3.25
N TYR A 91 8.74 -9.17 4.17
CA TYR A 91 9.12 -9.37 5.56
C TYR A 91 10.51 -10.02 5.67
N LYS A 92 10.73 -11.18 5.03
CA LYS A 92 12.02 -11.89 5.06
C LYS A 92 13.22 -11.05 4.58
N LYS A 93 12.96 -10.07 3.72
CA LYS A 93 13.98 -9.18 3.13
C LYS A 93 14.13 -7.87 3.91
N ASN A 94 13.42 -7.68 5.03
CA ASN A 94 13.40 -6.43 5.81
C ASN A 94 13.17 -5.19 4.93
N LYS A 95 12.23 -5.28 3.98
CA LYS A 95 11.88 -4.13 3.15
C LYS A 95 11.09 -3.11 3.99
N GLY A 96 11.49 -1.84 3.96
CA GLY A 96 10.72 -0.75 4.57
C GLY A 96 9.35 -0.58 3.92
N THR A 97 9.30 -0.09 2.67
CA THR A 97 8.06 0.01 1.88
C THR A 97 8.07 -0.95 0.69
N ALA A 98 7.05 -1.79 0.57
CA ALA A 98 6.92 -2.81 -0.48
C ALA A 98 5.60 -2.68 -1.26
N ILE A 99 5.69 -2.34 -2.54
CA ILE A 99 4.53 -2.20 -3.44
C ILE A 99 4.27 -3.52 -4.16
N HIS A 100 3.04 -4.04 -4.07
CA HIS A 100 2.69 -5.33 -4.66
C HIS A 100 2.46 -5.19 -6.17
N GLY A 101 3.31 -5.81 -6.98
CA GLY A 101 3.19 -5.86 -8.45
C GLY A 101 3.99 -4.79 -9.18
N LEU A 102 4.52 -5.16 -10.36
CA LEU A 102 5.40 -4.29 -11.16
C LEU A 102 4.66 -3.07 -11.72
N ILE A 103 3.45 -3.29 -12.26
CA ILE A 103 2.61 -2.21 -12.81
C ILE A 103 2.28 -1.18 -11.73
N ASN A 104 1.92 -1.63 -10.53
CA ASN A 104 1.63 -0.76 -9.39
C ASN A 104 2.86 0.05 -8.96
N SER A 105 4.04 -0.58 -8.98
CA SER A 105 5.30 0.11 -8.67
C SER A 105 5.56 1.22 -9.69
N ILE A 106 5.51 0.92 -10.99
CA ILE A 106 5.70 1.91 -12.07
C ILE A 106 4.70 3.06 -11.93
N MET A 107 3.42 2.75 -11.69
CA MET A 107 2.38 3.76 -11.48
C MET A 107 2.73 4.70 -10.31
N VAL A 108 3.05 4.14 -9.13
CA VAL A 108 3.39 4.92 -7.93
C VAL A 108 4.64 5.78 -8.15
N PHE A 109 5.66 5.26 -8.83
CA PHE A 109 6.85 6.05 -9.18
C PHE A 109 6.52 7.18 -10.18
N GLY A 110 5.65 6.92 -11.17
CA GLY A 110 5.21 7.92 -12.14
C GLY A 110 4.42 9.08 -11.51
N LEU A 111 3.65 8.82 -10.45
CA LEU A 111 2.91 9.85 -9.71
C LEU A 111 3.83 10.95 -9.14
N ARG A 112 5.10 10.65 -8.86
CA ARG A 112 6.08 11.63 -8.35
C ARG A 112 6.34 12.79 -9.34
N PHE A 113 6.17 12.53 -10.63
CA PHE A 113 6.35 13.52 -11.69
C PHE A 113 5.03 14.07 -12.22
N THR A 114 3.90 13.58 -11.71
CA THR A 114 2.57 13.97 -12.18
C THR A 114 2.03 15.09 -11.29
N PRO A 115 1.58 16.24 -11.85
CA PRO A 115 0.97 17.30 -11.06
C PRO A 115 -0.22 16.77 -10.23
N ARG A 116 -0.32 17.17 -8.96
CA ARG A 116 -1.34 16.64 -8.02
C ARG A 116 -2.77 16.67 -8.57
N LYS A 117 -3.18 17.78 -9.22
CA LYS A 117 -4.51 17.90 -9.82
C LYS A 117 -4.74 16.89 -10.96
N MET A 118 -3.70 16.57 -11.73
CA MET A 118 -3.77 15.58 -12.81
C MET A 118 -3.88 14.16 -12.24
N ALA A 119 -3.07 13.82 -11.23
CA ALA A 119 -3.17 12.54 -10.53
C ALA A 119 -4.58 12.30 -9.97
N THR A 120 -5.18 13.31 -9.29
CA THR A 120 -6.55 13.22 -8.79
C THR A 120 -7.59 13.03 -9.90
N LYS A 121 -7.43 13.71 -11.04
CA LYS A 121 -8.32 13.51 -12.20
C LYS A 121 -8.21 12.11 -12.78
N ILE A 122 -6.99 11.58 -12.93
CA ILE A 122 -6.76 10.21 -13.42
C ILE A 122 -7.39 9.20 -12.46
N ALA A 123 -7.19 9.36 -11.16
CA ALA A 123 -7.83 8.52 -10.15
C ALA A 123 -9.36 8.57 -10.24
N ALA A 124 -9.94 9.76 -10.47
CA ALA A 124 -11.39 9.91 -10.64
C ALA A 124 -11.94 9.11 -11.85
N ILE A 125 -11.17 9.03 -12.94
CA ILE A 125 -11.55 8.28 -14.15
C ILE A 125 -11.48 6.77 -13.90
N ILE A 126 -10.47 6.30 -13.18
CA ILE A 126 -10.28 4.88 -12.87
C ILE A 126 -11.35 4.36 -11.90
N MET A 127 -11.81 5.21 -10.97
CA MET A 127 -12.78 4.83 -9.93
C MET A 127 -14.25 5.00 -10.37
N LYS A 128 -14.50 5.61 -11.53
CA LYS A 128 -15.82 5.63 -12.18
C LYS A 128 -16.09 4.32 -12.90
#